data_AF-A0A3R6T5W2-F1
#
_entry.id   AF-A0A3R6T5W2-F1
#
_cell.length_a   1.000
_cell.length_b   1.000
_cell.length_c   1.000
_cell.angle_alpha   90.00
_cell.angle_beta   90.00
_cell.angle_gamma   90.00
#
_symmetry.space_group_name_H-M   'P 1'
#
loop_
_entity.id
_entity.type
_entity.pdbx_description
1 polymer ?
#
loop_
_entity_poly.entity_id
_entity_poly.type
_entity_poly.pdbx_seq_one_letter_code
_entity_poly.pdbx_strand_id
1 'polypeptide(L)'
;MSLLFELEQHQKLVVYEEGNQILAVRLPLRRGGEFRMRDGCLSDLTGVIYRGNIRLAWQSLEHHIILSGTEEQSDRIVLSDGYHVRQYGGLKLVTKDQGLWLLYSAKEPEKDVWHAYVQQMEEEMGEPQELPGTYEKRPVLQAVQEGGYTFLLVGAEGEEQLYQWEKTWILLAEENQEEKLLPGELQNQLDLRQAQLEEKDRQIAYIREEYEKLRQIALKLQEDGRRMKEYIGIKRKKEYPPESGS
;
A
#
# COMPACT_ATOMS: atom_id res chain seq x y z
N MET A 1 -5.65 23.83 -10.53
CA MET A 1 -6.08 22.47 -10.10
C MET A 1 -7.39 22.54 -9.30
N SER A 2 -8.17 21.44 -9.15
CA SER A 2 -9.38 21.41 -8.29
C SER A 2 -9.43 20.17 -7.38
N LEU A 3 -9.69 20.37 -6.09
CA LEU A 3 -9.88 19.35 -5.06
C LEU A 3 -11.34 19.35 -4.60
N LEU A 4 -11.89 18.16 -4.38
CA LEU A 4 -13.25 17.97 -3.88
C LEU A 4 -13.22 17.20 -2.56
N PHE A 5 -13.82 17.78 -1.53
CA PHE A 5 -13.98 17.15 -0.22
C PHE A 5 -15.45 16.95 0.08
N GLU A 6 -15.80 15.75 0.54
CA GLU A 6 -17.13 15.46 1.09
C GLU A 6 -17.12 15.75 2.59
N LEU A 7 -18.06 16.59 3.01
CA LEU A 7 -18.25 17.00 4.40
C LEU A 7 -19.48 16.29 4.99
N GLU A 8 -19.66 16.41 6.30
CA GLU A 8 -20.86 15.95 6.97
C GLU A 8 -22.14 16.58 6.36
N GLN A 9 -23.28 15.91 6.53
CA GLN A 9 -24.60 16.41 6.12
C GLN A 9 -24.74 16.65 4.60
N HIS A 10 -24.08 15.83 3.78
CA HIS A 10 -24.10 15.89 2.30
C HIS A 10 -23.59 17.21 1.71
N GLN A 11 -22.76 17.93 2.46
CA GLN A 11 -22.10 19.13 1.96
C GLN A 11 -20.81 18.76 1.23
N LYS A 12 -20.39 19.61 0.30
CA LYS A 12 -19.11 19.44 -0.40
C LYS A 12 -18.30 20.71 -0.32
N LEU A 13 -16.99 20.61 -0.09
CA LEU A 13 -16.08 21.74 -0.27
C LEU A 13 -15.29 21.53 -1.55
N VAL A 14 -15.42 22.46 -2.48
CA VAL A 14 -14.61 22.51 -3.69
C VAL A 14 -13.50 23.52 -3.44
N VAL A 15 -12.25 23.08 -3.49
CA VAL A 15 -11.09 23.98 -3.44
C VAL A 15 -10.48 24.01 -4.83
N TYR A 16 -10.38 25.18 -5.45
CA TYR A 16 -9.73 25.31 -6.73
C TYR A 16 -8.77 26.49 -6.75
N GLU A 17 -7.83 26.38 -7.68
CA GLU A 17 -6.81 27.38 -7.93
C GLU A 17 -7.18 28.16 -9.19
N GLU A 18 -7.18 29.48 -9.08
CA GLU A 18 -7.36 30.42 -10.18
C GLU A 18 -6.22 31.44 -10.17
N GLY A 19 -5.24 31.27 -11.06
CA GLY A 19 -4.01 32.07 -11.04
C GLY A 19 -3.27 31.89 -9.72
N ASN A 20 -3.01 33.00 -9.02
CA ASN A 20 -2.30 33.00 -7.73
C ASN A 20 -3.24 32.91 -6.52
N GLN A 21 -4.51 32.52 -6.74
CA GLN A 21 -5.54 32.50 -5.72
C GLN A 21 -6.03 31.07 -5.48
N ILE A 22 -6.28 30.75 -4.21
CA ILE A 22 -6.98 29.54 -3.79
C ILE A 22 -8.39 29.95 -3.35
N LEU A 23 -9.41 29.42 -4.01
CA LEU A 23 -10.80 29.58 -3.62
C LEU A 23 -11.38 28.28 -3.07
N ALA A 24 -11.90 28.33 -1.85
CA ALA A 24 -12.68 27.26 -1.26
C ALA A 24 -14.17 27.62 -1.26
N VAL A 25 -15.01 26.77 -1.83
CA VAL A 25 -16.46 26.97 -2.00
C VAL A 25 -17.23 25.81 -1.38
N ARG A 26 -18.14 26.11 -0.44
CA ARG A 26 -19.00 25.11 0.21
C ARG A 26 -20.34 24.98 -0.50
N LEU A 27 -20.74 23.75 -0.80
CA LEU A 27 -21.98 23.35 -1.48
C LEU A 27 -22.92 22.60 -0.52
N PRO A 28 -24.25 22.76 -0.63
CA PRO A 28 -24.95 23.61 -1.59
C PRO A 28 -24.82 25.11 -1.25
N LEU A 29 -24.71 25.96 -2.27
CA LEU A 29 -24.71 27.42 -2.14
C LEU A 29 -26.09 27.89 -1.63
N ARG A 30 -26.27 27.94 -0.31
CA ARG A 30 -27.36 28.72 0.27
C ARG A 30 -27.02 30.21 0.06
N ARG A 31 -28.02 31.10 0.05
CA ARG A 31 -27.77 32.56 -0.04
C ARG A 31 -26.82 32.96 1.10
N GLY A 32 -25.59 33.34 0.77
CA GLY A 32 -24.50 33.57 1.74
C GLY A 32 -23.49 32.44 1.88
N GLY A 33 -23.28 31.62 0.85
CA GLY A 33 -22.27 30.57 0.85
C GLY A 33 -20.90 31.09 1.34
N GLU A 34 -20.33 30.40 2.32
CA GLU A 34 -19.00 30.73 2.84
C GLU A 34 -17.98 30.39 1.75
N PHE A 35 -17.28 31.42 1.29
CA PHE A 35 -16.10 31.29 0.45
C PHE A 35 -14.89 31.76 1.23
N ARG A 36 -13.77 31.04 1.08
CA ARG A 36 -12.48 31.51 1.56
C ARG A 36 -11.56 31.71 0.38
N MET A 37 -11.09 32.94 0.23
CA MET A 37 -10.11 33.32 -0.77
C MET A 37 -8.77 33.49 -0.06
N ARG A 38 -7.73 32.83 -0.57
CA ARG A 38 -6.34 33.06 -0.17
C ARG A 38 -5.55 33.52 -1.38
N ASP A 39 -4.78 34.57 -1.18
CA ASP A 39 -3.92 35.15 -2.22
C ASP A 39 -2.47 34.72 -2.01
N GLY A 40 -1.70 34.64 -3.11
CA GLY A 40 -0.26 34.39 -3.06
C GLY A 40 0.18 32.94 -3.24
N CYS A 41 -0.70 32.08 -3.78
CA CYS A 41 -0.34 30.72 -4.16
C CYS A 41 0.56 30.73 -5.41
N LEU A 42 1.64 29.96 -5.38
CA LEU A 42 2.56 29.76 -6.51
C LEU A 42 2.25 28.45 -7.24
N SER A 43 2.19 27.33 -6.51
CA SER A 43 2.02 25.98 -7.05
C SER A 43 1.85 24.91 -5.95
N ASP A 44 1.61 23.66 -6.35
CA ASP A 44 1.63 22.45 -5.49
C ASP A 44 0.58 22.43 -4.35
N LEU A 45 -0.64 22.90 -4.63
CA LEU A 45 -1.76 22.80 -3.68
C LEU A 45 -2.16 21.34 -3.43
N THR A 46 -2.17 20.95 -2.15
CA THR A 46 -2.63 19.63 -1.69
C THR A 46 -3.51 19.78 -0.46
N GLY A 47 -4.38 18.79 -0.18
CA GLY A 47 -5.29 18.88 0.94
C GLY A 47 -5.87 17.55 1.39
N VAL A 48 -6.20 17.48 2.68
CA VAL A 48 -6.74 16.28 3.34
C VAL A 48 -7.71 16.67 4.46
N ILE A 49 -8.66 15.79 4.77
CA ILE A 49 -9.54 15.93 5.94
C ILE A 49 -8.80 15.37 7.16
N TYR A 50 -8.61 16.20 8.17
CA TYR A 50 -7.93 15.84 9.41
C TYR A 50 -8.73 16.34 10.62
N ARG A 51 -9.15 15.42 11.50
CA ARG A 51 -9.96 15.68 12.71
C ARG A 51 -11.21 16.54 12.43
N GLY A 52 -11.92 16.24 11.34
CA GLY A 52 -13.15 16.96 10.95
C GLY A 52 -12.91 18.31 10.27
N ASN A 53 -11.66 18.74 10.12
CA ASN A 53 -11.28 19.98 9.45
C ASN A 53 -10.49 19.70 8.17
N ILE A 54 -10.60 20.58 7.18
CA ILE A 54 -9.79 20.47 5.97
C ILE A 54 -8.48 21.21 6.19
N ARG A 55 -7.38 20.49 5.97
CA ARG A 55 -6.01 21.01 5.99
C ARG A 55 -5.50 21.07 4.57
N LEU A 56 -4.89 22.20 4.22
CA LEU A 56 -4.30 22.49 2.93
C LEU A 56 -2.83 22.79 3.12
N ALA A 57 -1.97 22.29 2.24
CA ALA A 57 -0.58 22.72 2.12
C ALA A 57 -0.37 23.26 0.72
N TRP A 58 0.32 24.38 0.63
CA TRP A 58 0.57 25.07 -0.63
C TRP A 58 1.87 25.86 -0.55
N GLN A 59 2.46 26.12 -1.71
CA GLN A 59 3.66 26.94 -1.81
C GLN A 59 3.28 28.38 -2.10
N SER A 60 3.81 29.32 -1.32
CA SER A 60 3.64 30.76 -1.55
C SER A 60 4.55 31.28 -2.66
N LEU A 61 4.24 32.46 -3.18
CA LEU A 61 5.12 33.20 -4.10
C LEU A 61 6.52 33.49 -3.51
N GLU A 62 6.63 33.52 -2.18
CA GLU A 62 7.89 33.68 -1.45
C GLU A 62 8.62 32.33 -1.23
N HIS A 63 8.15 31.26 -1.87
CA HIS A 63 8.66 29.90 -1.73
C HIS A 63 8.55 29.30 -0.33
N HIS A 64 7.62 29.80 0.49
CA HIS A 64 7.29 29.21 1.78
C HIS A 64 6.25 28.11 1.60
N ILE A 65 6.38 27.01 2.34
CA ILE A 65 5.31 26.03 2.45
C ILE A 65 4.41 26.43 3.61
N ILE A 66 3.15 26.70 3.30
CA ILE A 66 2.15 27.14 4.25
C ILE A 66 1.17 26.00 4.47
N LEU A 67 0.97 25.64 5.74
CA LEU A 67 -0.10 24.77 6.18
C LEU A 67 -1.26 25.65 6.64
N SER A 68 -2.40 25.48 5.99
CA SER A 68 -3.62 26.23 6.18
C SER A 68 -4.75 25.31 6.62
N GLY A 69 -5.63 25.78 7.50
CA GLY A 69 -6.90 25.11 7.80
C GLY A 69 -8.11 25.87 7.23
N THR A 70 -9.28 25.26 7.26
CA THR A 70 -10.54 25.96 6.97
C THR A 70 -11.09 26.78 8.15
N GLU A 71 -10.28 27.04 9.19
CA GLU A 71 -10.61 27.90 10.35
C GLU A 71 -9.87 29.25 10.27
N GLU A 72 -10.41 30.34 10.84
CA GLU A 72 -9.99 31.74 10.56
C GLU A 72 -8.53 32.11 10.92
N GLN A 73 -7.83 31.32 11.74
CA GLN A 73 -6.46 31.61 12.20
C GLN A 73 -5.51 30.42 12.04
N SER A 74 -5.53 29.76 10.89
CA SER A 74 -4.87 28.46 10.74
C SER A 74 -3.73 28.42 9.73
N ASP A 75 -3.28 29.57 9.23
CA ASP A 75 -2.16 29.66 8.29
C ASP A 75 -0.84 29.71 9.08
N ARG A 76 -0.05 28.65 8.96
CA ARG A 76 1.25 28.48 9.60
C ARG A 76 2.30 28.20 8.53
N ILE A 77 3.39 28.94 8.54
CA ILE A 77 4.56 28.61 7.74
C ILE A 77 5.22 27.38 8.37
N VAL A 78 5.31 26.29 7.62
CA VAL A 78 5.88 25.01 8.08
C VAL A 78 7.27 24.75 7.54
N LEU A 79 7.55 25.20 6.31
CA LEU A 79 8.89 25.19 5.74
C LEU A 79 9.18 26.56 5.17
N SER A 80 10.29 27.13 5.61
CA SER A 80 10.85 28.36 5.07
C SER A 80 12.35 28.21 5.15
N ASP A 81 12.97 28.05 3.99
CA ASP A 81 14.38 28.42 3.88
C ASP A 81 14.40 29.89 3.51
N GLY A 82 15.02 30.71 4.35
CA GLY A 82 15.28 32.11 3.98
C GLY A 82 16.00 32.22 2.64
N TYR A 83 15.96 33.39 2.01
CA TYR A 83 16.76 33.80 0.83
C TYR A 83 16.94 32.79 -0.35
N HIS A 84 16.08 31.78 -0.51
CA HIS A 84 16.01 30.89 -1.69
C HIS A 84 17.11 29.83 -1.84
N VAL A 85 17.50 29.19 -0.74
CA VAL A 85 18.56 28.16 -0.78
C VAL A 85 18.03 26.80 -1.25
N ARG A 86 16.90 26.31 -0.73
CA ARG A 86 16.29 25.05 -1.22
C ARG A 86 15.03 25.30 -2.04
N GLN A 87 14.87 24.52 -3.09
CA GLN A 87 13.63 24.51 -3.88
C GLN A 87 12.73 23.40 -3.38
N TYR A 88 11.58 23.75 -2.82
CA TYR A 88 10.54 22.81 -2.39
C TYR A 88 9.56 22.49 -3.53
N GLY A 89 8.98 21.30 -3.49
CA GLY A 89 7.84 20.94 -4.34
C GLY A 89 7.34 19.52 -4.16
N GLY A 90 6.37 19.10 -4.97
CA GLY A 90 5.81 17.75 -4.89
C GLY A 90 5.07 17.51 -3.58
N LEU A 91 4.35 18.52 -3.09
CA LEU A 91 3.71 18.50 -1.78
C LEU A 91 2.56 17.49 -1.75
N LYS A 92 2.54 16.64 -0.73
CA LYS A 92 1.43 15.73 -0.45
C LYS A 92 1.10 15.70 1.03
N LEU A 93 -0.12 16.11 1.38
CA LEU A 93 -0.65 15.95 2.73
C LEU A 93 -1.32 14.59 2.90
N VAL A 94 -1.02 13.93 4.02
CA VAL A 94 -1.50 12.59 4.34
C VAL A 94 -1.84 12.49 5.82
N THR A 95 -2.90 11.77 6.14
CA THR A 95 -3.29 11.47 7.52
C THR A 95 -2.96 10.03 7.85
N LYS A 96 -2.07 9.79 8.81
CA LYS A 96 -1.64 8.44 9.23
C LYS A 96 -1.56 8.38 10.75
N ASP A 97 -2.09 7.29 11.33
CA ASP A 97 -2.07 7.01 12.77
C ASP A 97 -2.61 8.17 13.63
N GLN A 98 -3.69 8.83 13.18
CA GLN A 98 -4.27 10.03 13.80
C GLN A 98 -3.38 11.29 13.78
N GLY A 99 -2.20 11.22 13.15
CA GLY A 99 -1.29 12.33 12.88
C GLY A 99 -1.47 12.90 11.48
N LEU A 100 -1.03 14.15 11.32
CA LEU A 100 -0.96 14.84 10.04
C LEU A 100 0.50 14.85 9.56
N TRP A 101 0.72 14.46 8.31
CA TRP A 101 2.04 14.35 7.73
C TRP A 101 2.10 15.09 6.39
N LEU A 102 3.26 15.70 6.13
CA LEU A 102 3.58 16.33 4.86
C LEU A 102 4.73 15.57 4.21
N LEU A 103 4.49 15.09 3.01
CA LEU A 103 5.54 14.64 2.10
C LEU A 103 5.91 15.81 1.18
N TYR A 104 7.21 15.99 0.96
CA TYR A 104 7.71 17.02 0.06
C TYR A 104 9.05 16.59 -0.51
N SER A 105 9.36 17.14 -1.68
CA SER A 105 10.70 17.06 -2.26
C SER A 105 11.42 18.38 -2.03
N ALA A 106 12.72 18.33 -1.75
CA ALA A 106 13.57 19.49 -1.66
C ALA A 106 14.83 19.28 -2.50
N LYS A 107 15.20 20.33 -3.23
CA LYS A 107 16.45 20.39 -3.98
C LYS A 107 17.50 21.09 -3.14
N GLU A 108 18.66 20.48 -2.97
CA GLU A 108 19.77 21.14 -2.27
C GLU A 108 20.35 22.30 -3.11
N PRO A 109 20.81 23.38 -2.48
CA PRO A 109 21.51 24.48 -3.19
C PRO A 109 22.84 24.06 -3.81
N GLU A 110 23.58 23.21 -3.07
CA GLU A 110 24.98 22.88 -3.34
C GLU A 110 25.10 21.72 -4.33
N LYS A 111 24.04 20.92 -4.45
CA LYS A 111 23.98 19.74 -5.31
C LYS A 111 22.72 19.82 -6.15
N ASP A 112 22.84 19.63 -7.45
CA ASP A 112 21.73 19.68 -8.40
C ASP A 112 20.85 18.41 -8.33
N VAL A 113 20.51 17.98 -7.11
CA VAL A 113 19.80 16.75 -6.80
C VAL A 113 18.62 17.02 -5.88
N TRP A 114 17.57 16.21 -6.07
CA TRP A 114 16.35 16.22 -5.29
C TRP A 114 16.36 15.08 -4.29
N HIS A 115 15.92 15.41 -3.07
CA HIS A 115 15.64 14.47 -2.01
C HIS A 115 14.17 14.54 -1.65
N ALA A 116 13.62 13.43 -1.17
CA ALA A 116 12.25 13.32 -0.71
C ALA A 116 12.25 13.24 0.82
N TYR A 117 11.27 13.91 1.43
CA TYR A 117 11.15 14.03 2.88
C TYR A 117 9.73 13.79 3.32
N VAL A 118 9.60 13.36 4.58
CA VAL A 118 8.33 13.24 5.27
C VAL A 118 8.45 13.80 6.67
N GLN A 119 7.49 14.61 7.07
CA GLN A 119 7.53 15.31 8.34
C GLN A 119 6.14 15.38 8.99
N GLN A 120 6.09 15.21 10.30
CA GLN A 120 4.87 15.33 11.10
C GLN A 120 4.53 16.80 11.33
N MET A 121 3.28 17.18 11.09
CA MET A 121 2.77 18.55 11.07
C MET A 121 1.90 18.89 12.30
N GLU A 122 2.11 18.20 13.43
CA GLU A 122 1.37 18.47 14.68
C GLU A 122 1.92 19.72 15.41
N GLU A 123 1.43 20.01 16.62
CA GLU A 123 1.82 21.21 17.38
C GLU A 123 3.34 21.30 17.56
N GLU A 124 3.95 20.20 17.99
CA GLU A 124 5.38 19.97 17.94
C GLU A 124 5.74 19.40 16.56
N MET A 125 6.36 20.22 15.71
CA MET A 125 6.83 19.76 14.40
C MET A 125 7.87 18.67 14.61
N GLY A 126 7.63 17.48 14.05
CA GLY A 126 8.59 16.39 14.10
C GLY A 126 9.83 16.70 13.28
N GLU A 127 10.93 15.97 13.55
CA GLU A 127 12.11 16.03 12.70
C GLU A 127 11.79 15.50 11.28
N PRO A 128 12.25 16.17 10.22
CA PRO A 128 12.12 15.65 8.86
C PRO A 128 12.83 14.31 8.72
N GLN A 129 12.13 13.30 8.21
CA GLN A 129 12.71 12.01 7.85
C GLN A 129 12.97 12.00 6.35
N GLU A 130 14.20 11.69 5.96
CA GLU A 130 14.56 11.53 4.55
C GLU A 130 14.06 10.17 4.02
N LEU A 131 13.41 10.21 2.87
CA LEU A 131 12.98 9.03 2.14
C LEU A 131 14.13 8.51 1.26
N PRO A 132 14.18 7.19 0.98
CA PRO A 132 15.26 6.63 0.18
C PRO A 132 15.35 7.23 -1.23
N GLY A 133 16.59 7.33 -1.73
CA GLY A 133 16.89 7.74 -3.10
C GLY A 133 17.37 9.18 -3.24
N THR A 134 17.97 9.45 -4.39
CA THR A 134 18.44 10.78 -4.79
C THR A 134 18.16 10.92 -6.27
N TYR A 135 17.54 12.03 -6.67
CA TYR A 135 16.93 12.15 -8.00
C TYR A 135 17.47 13.37 -8.73
N GLU A 136 17.80 13.24 -10.02
CA GLU A 136 18.21 14.38 -10.85
C GLU A 136 17.04 15.34 -11.14
N LYS A 137 15.82 14.78 -11.16
CA LYS A 137 14.56 15.53 -11.36
C LYS A 137 13.66 15.39 -10.12
N ARG A 138 12.65 16.25 -10.04
CA ARG A 138 11.67 16.21 -8.94
C ARG A 138 11.02 14.81 -8.88
N PRO A 139 11.13 14.10 -7.74
CA PRO A 139 10.51 12.79 -7.61
C PRO A 139 8.99 12.90 -7.51
N VAL A 140 8.31 11.88 -8.00
CA VAL A 140 6.88 11.67 -7.80
C VAL A 140 6.68 11.18 -6.36
N LEU A 141 5.78 11.86 -5.64
CA LEU A 141 5.42 11.51 -4.27
C LEU A 141 3.91 11.27 -4.20
N GLN A 142 3.53 10.02 -3.95
CA GLN A 142 2.13 9.66 -3.71
C GLN A 142 2.01 8.79 -2.46
N ALA A 143 0.88 8.95 -1.79
CA ALA A 143 0.52 8.11 -0.67
C ALA A 143 -0.83 7.46 -0.95
N VAL A 144 -0.90 6.16 -0.73
CA VAL A 144 -2.09 5.33 -0.95
C VAL A 144 -2.39 4.61 0.35
N GLN A 145 -3.67 4.62 0.75
CA GLN A 145 -4.14 3.86 1.91
C GLN A 145 -4.95 2.67 1.42
N GLU A 146 -4.49 1.47 1.72
CA GLU A 146 -5.13 0.24 1.29
C GLU A 146 -5.03 -0.83 2.39
N GLY A 147 -6.14 -1.49 2.69
CA GLY A 147 -6.17 -2.59 3.66
C GLY A 147 -5.78 -2.23 5.10
N GLY A 148 -5.82 -0.95 5.49
CA GLY A 148 -5.37 -0.47 6.80
C GLY A 148 -3.86 -0.16 6.86
N TYR A 149 -3.15 -0.32 5.76
CA TYR A 149 -1.74 0.08 5.60
C TYR A 149 -1.64 1.38 4.82
N THR A 150 -0.53 2.10 5.03
CA THR A 150 -0.19 3.29 4.23
C THR A 150 1.04 2.95 3.39
N PHE A 151 0.91 3.08 2.08
CA PHE A 151 1.98 2.89 1.12
C PHE A 151 2.41 4.23 0.54
N LEU A 152 3.71 4.39 0.31
CA LEU A 152 4.30 5.56 -0.32
C LEU A 152 4.94 5.14 -1.65
N LEU A 153 4.52 5.78 -2.72
CA LEU A 153 5.11 5.63 -4.03
C LEU A 153 6.07 6.80 -4.23
N VAL A 154 7.37 6.50 -4.35
CA VAL A 154 8.47 7.46 -4.40
C VAL A 154 9.45 7.05 -5.49
N GLY A 155 9.72 7.94 -6.44
CA GLY A 155 10.77 7.72 -7.42
C GLY A 155 10.80 8.77 -8.52
N ALA A 156 11.63 8.56 -9.53
CA ALA A 156 11.54 9.35 -10.76
C ALA A 156 10.24 8.99 -11.50
N GLU A 157 9.71 9.92 -12.30
CA GLU A 157 8.51 9.66 -13.11
C GLU A 157 8.70 8.43 -14.00
N GLY A 158 7.90 7.39 -13.78
CA GLY A 158 7.97 6.10 -14.48
C GLY A 158 9.01 5.10 -13.95
N GLU A 159 9.66 5.40 -12.83
CA GLU A 159 10.55 4.49 -12.10
C GLU A 159 10.22 4.57 -10.59
N GLU A 160 8.94 4.62 -10.25
CA GLU A 160 8.50 4.82 -8.88
C GLU A 160 8.53 3.53 -8.06
N GLN A 161 9.12 3.60 -6.88
CA GLN A 161 9.22 2.47 -5.97
C GLN A 161 8.14 2.56 -4.88
N LEU A 162 7.56 1.41 -4.53
CA LEU A 162 6.52 1.32 -3.52
C LEU A 162 7.12 0.93 -2.17
N TYR A 163 6.92 1.79 -1.18
CA TYR A 163 7.37 1.62 0.20
C TYR A 163 6.17 1.42 1.13
N GLN A 164 6.26 0.47 2.06
CA GLN A 164 5.37 0.39 3.21
C GLN A 164 5.82 1.40 4.28
N TRP A 165 4.89 2.24 4.72
CA TRP A 165 5.17 3.21 5.77
C TRP A 165 4.89 2.62 7.16
N GLU A 166 5.95 2.14 7.82
CA GLU A 166 5.91 1.69 9.22
C GLU A 166 6.81 2.58 10.13
N LYS A 167 7.53 1.98 11.10
CA LYS A 167 8.59 2.66 11.88
C LYS A 167 9.90 2.80 11.11
N THR A 168 10.08 1.98 10.08
CA THR A 168 11.19 1.95 9.14
C THR A 168 10.63 1.71 7.74
N TRP A 169 11.27 2.25 6.71
CA TRP A 169 10.83 2.10 5.32
C TRP A 169 11.08 0.67 4.84
N ILE A 170 10.03 -0.03 4.43
CA ILE A 170 10.14 -1.37 3.83
C ILE A 170 9.82 -1.22 2.35
N LEU A 171 10.81 -1.44 1.48
CA LEU A 171 10.61 -1.51 0.04
C LEU A 171 9.79 -2.75 -0.29
N LEU A 172 8.61 -2.56 -0.87
CA LEU A 172 7.69 -3.64 -1.24
C LEU A 172 7.77 -4.01 -2.72
N ALA A 173 8.08 -3.02 -3.54
CA ALA A 173 8.39 -3.21 -4.94
C ALA A 173 9.42 -2.16 -5.33
N GLU A 174 10.61 -2.60 -5.76
CA GLU A 174 11.19 -1.90 -6.91
C GLU A 174 10.16 -2.12 -8.02
N GLU A 175 9.73 -1.07 -8.70
CA GLU A 175 9.14 -1.29 -10.02
C GLU A 175 10.21 -2.04 -10.80
N ASN A 176 10.03 -3.35 -10.86
CA ASN A 176 10.95 -4.23 -11.50
C ASN A 176 11.08 -3.70 -12.93
N GLN A 177 12.32 -3.57 -13.36
CA GLN A 177 12.70 -3.59 -14.77
C GLN A 177 12.33 -4.96 -15.43
N GLU A 178 11.18 -5.54 -15.10
CA GLU A 178 10.67 -6.80 -15.66
C GLU A 178 9.92 -6.60 -16.99
N GLU A 179 9.81 -5.38 -17.51
CA GLU A 179 9.33 -5.14 -18.89
C GLU A 179 10.43 -5.00 -19.94
N LYS A 180 11.65 -5.49 -19.67
CA LYS A 180 12.71 -5.62 -20.69
C LYS A 180 13.37 -6.99 -20.78
N LEU A 181 12.71 -8.06 -20.33
CA LEU A 181 13.10 -9.39 -20.79
C LEU A 181 12.60 -9.55 -22.24
N LEU A 182 13.54 -9.69 -23.17
CA LEU A 182 13.23 -9.93 -24.59
C LEU A 182 12.23 -11.09 -24.70
N PRO A 183 11.26 -11.07 -25.65
CA PRO A 183 10.25 -12.12 -25.79
C PRO A 183 10.80 -13.56 -25.78
N GLY A 184 12.06 -13.75 -26.20
CA GLY A 184 12.73 -15.04 -26.16
C GLY A 184 13.13 -15.54 -24.77
N GLU A 185 13.49 -14.67 -23.82
CA GLU A 185 13.89 -15.08 -22.47
C GLU A 185 12.68 -15.45 -21.59
N LEU A 186 11.57 -14.72 -21.76
CA LEU A 186 10.27 -15.07 -21.18
C LEU A 186 9.76 -16.42 -21.71
N GLN A 187 9.91 -16.66 -23.01
CA GLN A 187 9.55 -17.95 -23.61
C GLN A 187 10.42 -19.08 -23.04
N ASN A 188 11.73 -18.88 -22.92
CA ASN A 188 12.64 -19.87 -22.34
C ASN A 188 12.31 -20.16 -20.87
N GLN A 189 11.92 -19.15 -20.08
CA GLN A 189 11.50 -19.37 -18.68
C GLN A 189 10.15 -20.09 -18.58
N LEU A 190 9.21 -19.78 -19.46
CA LEU A 190 7.92 -20.48 -19.56
C LEU A 190 8.13 -21.96 -19.94
N ASP A 191 8.98 -22.23 -20.93
CA ASP A 191 9.32 -23.58 -21.36
C ASP A 191 10.02 -24.37 -20.24
N LEU A 192 10.93 -23.72 -19.50
CA LEU A 192 11.59 -24.33 -18.34
C LEU A 192 10.60 -24.65 -17.20
N ARG A 193 9.66 -23.74 -16.92
CA ARG A 193 8.61 -23.96 -15.90
C ARG A 193 7.64 -25.04 -16.33
N GLN A 194 7.28 -25.12 -17.61
CA GLN A 194 6.44 -26.19 -18.15
C GLN A 194 7.13 -27.55 -18.03
N ALA A 195 8.42 -27.64 -18.36
CA ALA A 195 9.19 -28.87 -18.19
C ALA A 195 9.24 -29.32 -16.71
N GLN A 196 9.41 -28.38 -15.78
CA GLN A 196 9.37 -28.69 -14.33
C GLN A 196 7.99 -29.15 -13.85
N LEU A 197 6.91 -28.60 -14.43
CA LEU A 197 5.55 -29.04 -14.12
C LEU A 197 5.29 -30.45 -14.65
N GLU A 198 5.70 -30.75 -15.88
CA GLU A 198 5.58 -32.10 -16.45
C GLU A 198 6.37 -33.14 -15.65
N GLU A 199 7.57 -32.79 -15.18
CA GLU A 199 8.37 -33.68 -14.33
C GLU A 199 7.70 -33.94 -12.98
N LYS A 200 7.12 -32.90 -12.35
CA LYS A 200 6.33 -33.05 -11.13
C LYS A 200 5.07 -33.87 -11.35
N ASP A 201 4.39 -33.70 -12.47
CA ASP A 201 3.20 -34.51 -12.80
C ASP A 201 3.55 -36.00 -13.00
N ARG A 202 4.71 -36.30 -13.59
CA ARG A 202 5.23 -37.68 -13.68
C ARG A 202 5.55 -38.26 -12.30
N GLN A 203 6.15 -37.47 -11.41
CA GLN A 203 6.39 -37.90 -10.03
C GLN A 203 5.09 -38.16 -9.27
N ILE A 204 4.08 -37.30 -9.44
CA ILE A 204 2.75 -37.48 -8.84
C ILE A 204 2.08 -38.75 -9.38
N ALA A 205 2.17 -39.03 -10.69
CA ALA A 205 1.63 -40.24 -11.29
C ALA A 205 2.29 -41.50 -10.71
N TYR A 206 3.63 -41.51 -10.60
CA TYR A 206 4.37 -42.61 -9.99
C TYR A 206 3.98 -42.84 -8.52
N ILE A 207 3.89 -41.76 -7.73
CA ILE A 207 3.47 -41.85 -6.32
C ILE A 207 2.04 -42.39 -6.21
N ARG A 208 1.13 -41.99 -7.11
CA ARG A 208 -0.26 -42.50 -7.13
C ARG A 208 -0.31 -44.00 -7.40
N GLU A 209 0.52 -44.52 -8.33
CA GLU A 209 0.59 -45.96 -8.59
C GLU A 209 1.11 -46.74 -7.38
N GLU A 210 2.17 -46.25 -6.72
CA GLU A 210 2.69 -46.87 -5.50
C GLU A 210 1.67 -46.82 -4.36
N TYR A 211 0.91 -45.73 -4.24
CA TYR A 211 -0.16 -45.62 -3.25
C TYR A 211 -1.30 -46.61 -3.50
N GLU A 212 -1.66 -46.87 -4.76
CA GLU A 212 -2.69 -47.86 -5.09
C GLU A 212 -2.21 -49.29 -4.81
N LYS A 213 -0.93 -49.61 -5.03
CA LYS A 213 -0.33 -50.90 -4.62
C LYS A 213 -0.44 -51.09 -3.11
N LEU A 214 -0.06 -50.08 -2.31
CA LEU A 214 -0.19 -50.11 -0.85
C LEU A 214 -1.65 -50.27 -0.41
N ARG A 215 -2.59 -49.60 -1.09
CA ARG A 215 -4.02 -49.73 -0.84
C ARG A 215 -4.55 -51.15 -1.08
N GLN A 216 -4.11 -51.80 -2.16
CA GLN A 216 -4.48 -53.21 -2.41
C GLN A 216 -3.93 -54.17 -1.35
N ILE A 217 -2.70 -53.93 -0.88
CA ILE A 217 -2.11 -54.72 0.22
C ILE A 217 -2.92 -54.53 1.51
N ALA A 218 -3.28 -53.27 1.84
CA ALA A 218 -4.09 -52.96 3.02
C ALA A 218 -5.47 -53.64 2.96
N LEU A 219 -6.13 -53.64 1.80
CA LEU A 219 -7.41 -54.34 1.60
C LEU A 219 -7.28 -55.86 1.83
N LYS A 220 -6.24 -56.49 1.29
CA LYS A 220 -5.97 -57.92 1.52
C LYS A 220 -5.72 -58.24 2.99
N LEU A 221 -4.92 -57.43 3.68
CA LEU A 221 -4.67 -57.59 5.11
C LEU A 221 -5.95 -57.42 5.95
N GLN A 222 -6.85 -56.53 5.54
CA GLN A 222 -8.15 -56.34 6.21
C GLN A 222 -9.07 -57.56 6.02
N GLU A 223 -9.12 -58.13 4.82
CA GLU A 223 -9.87 -59.36 4.54
C GLU A 223 -9.30 -60.57 5.29
N ASP A 224 -7.97 -60.71 5.32
CA ASP A 224 -7.30 -61.79 6.06
C ASP A 224 -7.51 -61.63 7.57
N GLY A 225 -7.46 -60.41 8.10
CA GLY A 225 -7.81 -60.12 9.48
C GLY A 225 -9.27 -60.44 9.82
N ARG A 226 -10.20 -60.20 8.88
CA ARG A 226 -11.62 -60.59 9.01
C ARG A 226 -11.79 -62.11 9.02
N ARG A 227 -11.15 -62.83 8.09
CA ARG A 227 -11.17 -64.31 8.03
C ARG A 227 -10.56 -64.93 9.27
N MET A 228 -9.48 -64.37 9.80
CA MET A 228 -8.84 -64.83 11.04
C MET A 228 -9.78 -64.67 12.25
N LYS A 229 -10.49 -63.54 12.35
CA LYS A 229 -11.53 -63.35 13.40
C LYS A 229 -12.66 -64.37 13.28
N GLU A 230 -13.14 -64.64 12.07
CA GLU A 230 -14.18 -65.65 11.83
C GLU A 230 -13.68 -67.07 12.20
N TYR A 231 -12.44 -67.42 11.84
CA TYR A 231 -11.83 -68.71 12.18
C TYR A 231 -11.66 -68.90 13.69
N ILE A 232 -11.20 -67.87 14.41
CA ILE A 232 -11.10 -67.88 15.87
C ILE A 232 -12.49 -67.98 16.51
N GLY A 233 -13.49 -67.28 15.98
CA GLY A 233 -14.88 -67.38 16.43
C GLY A 233 -15.48 -68.77 16.26
N ILE A 234 -15.18 -69.45 15.14
CA ILE A 234 -15.60 -70.83 14.86
C ILE A 234 -14.89 -71.82 15.78
N LYS A 235 -13.57 -71.66 16.03
CA LYS A 235 -12.84 -72.50 17.01
C LYS A 235 -13.42 -72.36 18.41
N ARG A 236 -13.70 -71.15 18.89
CA ARG A 236 -14.32 -70.90 20.20
C ARG A 236 -15.71 -71.55 20.34
N LYS A 237 -16.53 -71.52 19.28
CA LYS A 237 -17.85 -72.20 19.26
C LYS A 237 -17.75 -73.73 19.23
N LYS A 238 -16.64 -74.30 18.72
CA LYS A 238 -16.39 -75.75 18.74
C LYS A 238 -15.82 -76.23 20.07
N GLU A 239 -14.97 -75.43 20.74
CA GLU A 239 -14.40 -75.77 22.05
C GLU A 239 -15.38 -75.54 23.21
N TYR A 240 -16.30 -74.59 23.07
CA TYR A 240 -17.41 -74.36 24.01
C TYR A 240 -18.72 -74.25 23.23
N PRO A 241 -19.42 -75.37 23.00
CA PRO A 241 -20.76 -75.32 22.44
C PRO A 241 -21.68 -74.59 23.42
N PRO A 242 -22.63 -73.78 22.95
CA PRO A 242 -23.65 -73.23 23.84
C PRO A 242 -24.41 -74.40 24.48
N GLU A 243 -24.53 -74.38 25.82
CA GLU A 243 -25.36 -75.35 26.54
C GLU A 243 -26.76 -75.33 25.93
N SER A 244 -27.13 -76.45 25.32
CA SER A 244 -28.47 -76.73 24.83
C SER A 244 -29.43 -76.64 26.01
N GLY A 245 -30.38 -75.71 25.91
CA GLY A 245 -31.34 -75.43 26.97
C GLY A 245 -32.10 -76.66 27.45
N SER A 246 -32.33 -76.68 28.76
CA SER A 246 -33.43 -77.34 29.46
C SER A 246 -33.69 -76.55 30.74
#